data_AF-A0A0T5Z921-F1
#
_entry.id   AF-A0A0T5Z921-F1
#
_cell.length_a   1.000
_cell.length_b   1.000
_cell.length_c   1.000
_cell.angle_alpha   90.00
_cell.angle_beta   90.00
_cell.angle_gamma   90.00
#
_symmetry.space_group_name_H-M   'P 1'
#
loop_
_entity.id
_entity.type
_entity.pdbx_description
1 polymer ?
#
loop_
_entity_poly.entity_id
_entity_poly.type
_entity_poly.pdbx_seq_one_letter_code
_entity_poly.pdbx_strand_id
1 'polypeptide(L)'
;MPDVVVKVNQEIGRQNTSPHKVAELITSDIALAGNVLKLANSPLYRRRAEIQSVEHATMMLGLTNLKNLVIASAFKRALANNNA
;
A
#
# COMPACT_ATOMS: atom_id res chain seq x y z
N MET A 1 -10.61 -3.84 11.72
CA MET A 1 -9.59 -3.54 10.68
C MET A 1 -10.30 -2.84 9.54
N PRO A 2 -9.74 -1.78 8.93
CA PRO A 2 -10.34 -1.15 7.76
C PRO A 2 -10.52 -2.19 6.64
N ASP A 3 -11.69 -2.21 6.00
CA ASP A 3 -12.05 -3.16 4.93
C ASP A 3 -10.96 -3.34 3.86
N VAL A 4 -10.29 -2.24 3.48
CA VAL A 4 -9.25 -2.24 2.44
C VAL A 4 -8.04 -3.08 2.83
N VAL A 5 -7.61 -3.06 4.10
CA VAL A 5 -6.44 -3.82 4.58
C VAL A 5 -6.68 -5.32 4.49
N VAL A 6 -7.89 -5.75 4.84
CA VAL A 6 -8.29 -7.16 4.76
C VAL A 6 -8.35 -7.61 3.30
N LYS A 7 -9.00 -6.81 2.44
CA LYS A 7 -9.11 -7.09 1.00
C LYS A 7 -7.75 -7.16 0.32
N VAL A 8 -6.83 -6.24 0.63
CA VAL A 8 -5.47 -6.26 0.06
C VAL A 8 -4.68 -7.48 0.54
N ASN A 9 -4.75 -7.84 1.84
CA ASN A 9 -4.08 -9.05 2.33
C ASN A 9 -4.65 -10.33 1.71
N GLN A 10 -5.97 -10.40 1.53
CA GLN A 10 -6.62 -11.51 0.85
C GLN A 10 -6.20 -11.60 -0.61
N GLU A 11 -6.16 -10.47 -1.32
CA GLU A 11 -5.76 -10.44 -2.74
C GLU A 11 -4.31 -10.89 -2.91
N ILE A 12 -3.38 -10.38 -2.11
CA ILE A 12 -1.94 -10.74 -2.15
C ILE A 12 -1.71 -12.21 -1.76
N GLY A 13 -2.61 -12.82 -0.98
CA GLY A 13 -2.52 -14.23 -0.58
C GLY A 13 -2.97 -15.23 -1.65
N ARG A 14 -3.50 -14.78 -2.80
CA ARG A 14 -3.99 -15.67 -3.87
C ARG A 14 -2.85 -16.11 -4.79
N GLN A 15 -2.93 -17.37 -5.25
CA GLN A 15 -1.97 -17.94 -6.20
C GLN A 15 -1.88 -17.16 -7.53
N ASN A 16 -2.92 -16.41 -7.90
CA ASN A 16 -2.98 -15.61 -9.12
C ASN A 16 -3.24 -14.12 -8.82
N THR A 17 -2.44 -13.54 -7.92
CA THR A 17 -2.57 -12.13 -7.52
C THR A 17 -2.32 -11.20 -8.70
N SER A 18 -3.23 -10.26 -8.96
CA SER A 18 -3.01 -9.18 -9.92
C SER A 18 -2.50 -7.91 -9.21
N PRO A 19 -1.30 -7.40 -9.55
CA PRO A 19 -0.79 -6.14 -9.02
C PRO A 19 -1.73 -4.95 -9.30
N HIS A 20 -2.41 -4.96 -10.44
CA HIS A 20 -3.40 -3.95 -10.79
C HIS A 20 -4.56 -3.92 -9.80
N LYS A 21 -5.08 -5.10 -9.43
CA LYS A 21 -6.18 -5.21 -8.46
C LYS A 21 -5.78 -4.76 -7.06
N VAL A 22 -4.53 -5.01 -6.68
CA VAL A 22 -3.96 -4.48 -5.43
C VAL A 22 -3.83 -2.95 -5.49
N ALA A 23 -3.39 -2.39 -6.62
CA ALA A 23 -3.30 -0.95 -6.82
C ALA A 23 -4.69 -0.26 -6.76
N GLU A 24 -5.73 -0.86 -7.36
CA GLU A 24 -7.12 -0.37 -7.26
C GLU A 24 -7.61 -0.34 -5.81
N LEU A 25 -7.43 -1.44 -5.08
CA LEU A 25 -7.81 -1.53 -3.67
C LEU A 25 -7.09 -0.47 -2.83
N ILE A 26 -5.79 -0.26 -3.06
CA ILE A 26 -5.02 0.78 -2.35
C ILE A 26 -5.51 2.18 -2.71
N THR A 27 -5.80 2.43 -3.99
CA THR A 27 -6.27 3.74 -4.48
C THR A 27 -7.62 4.13 -3.86
N SER A 28 -8.46 3.15 -3.49
CA SER A 28 -9.73 3.40 -2.81
C SER A 28 -9.61 3.97 -1.39
N ASP A 29 -8.43 3.90 -0.75
CA ASP A 29 -8.15 4.54 0.54
C ASP A 29 -7.06 5.60 0.37
N ILE A 30 -7.46 6.87 0.45
CA ILE A 30 -6.59 8.05 0.21
C ILE A 30 -5.34 8.03 1.10
N ALA A 31 -5.47 7.61 2.36
CA ALA A 31 -4.35 7.59 3.29
C ALA A 31 -3.39 6.43 2.99
N LEU A 32 -3.87 5.27 2.54
CA LEU A 32 -3.01 4.19 2.05
C LEU A 32 -2.31 4.56 0.74
N ALA A 33 -3.04 5.17 -0.21
CA ALA A 33 -2.47 5.67 -1.46
C ALA A 33 -1.33 6.68 -1.20
N GLY A 34 -1.56 7.67 -0.33
CA GLY A 34 -0.53 8.62 0.07
C GLY A 34 0.69 7.98 0.72
N ASN A 35 0.49 6.95 1.56
CA ASN A 35 1.61 6.21 2.16
C ASN A 35 2.41 5.42 1.11
N VAL A 36 1.75 4.84 0.11
CA VAL A 36 2.41 4.13 -1.00
C VAL A 36 3.28 5.07 -1.81
N LEU A 37 2.73 6.22 -2.21
CA LEU A 37 3.47 7.22 -2.97
C LEU A 37 4.66 7.77 -2.18
N LYS A 38 4.49 8.03 -0.87
CA LYS A 38 5.59 8.45 0.01
C LYS A 38 6.70 7.40 0.10
N LEU A 39 6.34 6.12 0.21
CA LEU A 39 7.32 5.04 0.23
C LEU A 39 8.06 4.92 -1.11
N ALA A 40 7.32 4.94 -2.23
CA ALA A 40 7.89 4.84 -3.57
C ALA A 40 8.85 5.99 -3.89
N ASN A 41 8.54 7.20 -3.42
CA ASN A 41 9.39 8.38 -3.58
C ASN A 41 10.46 8.53 -2.48
N SER A 42 10.59 7.56 -1.57
CA SER A 42 11.59 7.66 -0.49
C SER A 42 13.04 7.52 -1.02
N PRO A 43 14.03 8.14 -0.34
CA PRO A 43 15.44 8.04 -0.74
C PRO A 43 15.97 6.62 -0.87
N LEU A 44 15.34 5.66 -0.19
CA LEU A 44 15.65 4.22 -0.26
C LEU A 44 15.64 3.70 -1.70
N TYR A 45 14.74 4.22 -2.54
CA TYR A 45 14.56 3.76 -3.91
C TYR A 45 15.28 4.62 -4.96
N ARG A 46 16.08 5.62 -4.54
CA ARG A 46 16.97 6.48 -5.37
C ARG A 46 16.39 6.86 -6.73
N ARG A 47 15.22 7.51 -6.73
CA ARG A 47 14.48 7.79 -7.96
C ARG A 47 14.98 9.05 -8.66
N ARG A 48 14.97 9.01 -10.00
CA ARG A 48 15.29 10.16 -10.88
C ARG A 48 14.09 11.08 -11.14
N ALA A 49 12.88 10.54 -11.01
CA ALA A 49 11.63 11.26 -11.24
C ALA A 49 10.59 10.81 -10.20
N GLU A 50 9.67 11.72 -9.87
CA GLU A 50 8.59 11.48 -8.91
C GLU A 50 7.55 10.49 -9.45
N ILE A 51 7.17 9.52 -8.63
CA ILE A 51 6.06 8.61 -8.88
C ILE A 51 4.77 9.29 -8.45
N GLN A 52 3.83 9.47 -9.39
CA GLN A 52 2.55 10.17 -9.14
C GLN A 52 1.33 9.24 -9.14
N SER A 53 1.49 7.97 -9.51
CA SER A 53 0.38 7.00 -9.55
C SER A 53 0.67 5.80 -8.65
N VAL A 54 -0.36 5.33 -7.93
CA VAL A 54 -0.30 4.12 -7.11
C VAL A 54 0.05 2.90 -7.98
N GLU A 55 -0.46 2.82 -9.21
CA GLU A 55 -0.17 1.72 -10.12
C GLU A 55 1.34 1.61 -10.45
N HIS A 56 1.97 2.72 -10.85
CA HIS A 56 3.42 2.77 -11.06
C HIS A 56 4.20 2.48 -9.77
N ALA A 57 3.76 3.01 -8.62
CA ALA A 57 4.36 2.67 -7.34
C ALA A 57 4.25 1.16 -7.04
N THR A 58 3.11 0.53 -7.37
CA THR A 58 2.87 -0.89 -7.16
C THR A 58 3.79 -1.76 -8.01
N MET A 59 3.97 -1.42 -9.30
CA MET A 59 4.90 -2.11 -10.18
C MET A 59 6.36 -1.99 -9.70
N MET A 60 6.72 -0.82 -9.19
CA MET A 60 8.07 -0.53 -8.68
C MET A 60 8.38 -1.20 -7.34
N LEU A 61 7.45 -1.15 -6.39
CA LEU A 61 7.63 -1.65 -5.03
C LEU A 61 7.48 -3.18 -4.96
N GLY A 62 6.63 -3.74 -5.81
CA GLY A 62 6.26 -5.15 -5.75
C GLY A 62 5.31 -5.47 -4.59
N LEU A 63 4.66 -6.64 -4.67
CA LEU A 63 3.59 -7.04 -3.77
C LEU A 63 4.02 -7.20 -2.30
N THR A 64 5.25 -7.66 -2.05
CA THR A 64 5.76 -7.86 -0.69
C THR A 64 5.87 -6.54 0.08
N ASN A 65 6.43 -5.50 -0.55
CA ASN A 65 6.57 -4.19 0.10
C ASN A 65 5.21 -3.54 0.33
N LEU A 66 4.27 -3.69 -0.61
CA LEU A 66 2.90 -3.22 -0.43
C LEU A 66 2.19 -3.91 0.72
N LYS A 67 2.32 -5.24 0.86
CA LYS A 67 1.77 -6.00 1.99
C LYS A 67 2.28 -5.45 3.32
N ASN A 68 3.60 -5.27 3.44
CA ASN A 68 4.21 -4.76 4.66
C ASN A 68 3.71 -3.35 5.00
N LEU A 69 3.59 -2.48 4.00
CA LEU A 69 3.06 -1.12 4.20
C LEU A 69 1.59 -1.13 4.65
N VAL A 70 0.76 -1.97 4.03
CA VAL A 70 -0.66 -2.09 4.36
C VAL A 70 -0.85 -2.57 5.80
N ILE A 71 -0.05 -3.56 6.23
CA ILE A 71 -0.03 -4.04 7.62
C ILE A 71 0.44 -2.93 8.57
N ALA A 72 1.54 -2.24 8.25
CA ALA A 72 2.06 -1.16 9.07
C ALA A 72 1.06 0.00 9.21
N SER A 73 0.36 0.35 8.13
CA SER A 73 -0.69 1.38 8.16
C SER A 73 -1.89 0.95 9.01
N ALA A 74 -2.30 -0.33 8.92
CA ALA A 74 -3.36 -0.87 9.76
C ALA A 74 -2.99 -0.84 11.25
N PHE A 75 -1.76 -1.24 11.56
CA PHE A 75 -1.22 -1.19 12.93
C PHE A 75 -1.19 0.25 13.46
N LYS A 76 -0.68 1.20 12.66
CA LYS A 76 -0.65 2.62 13.03
C LYS A 76 -2.05 3.18 13.33
N ARG A 77 -3.06 2.82 12.53
CA ARG A 77 -4.45 3.23 12.78
C ARG A 77 -5.03 2.58 14.04
N ALA A 78 -4.72 1.31 14.30
CA ALA A 78 -5.16 0.63 15.52
C ALA A 78 -4.59 1.30 16.78
N LEU A 79 -3.32 1.71 16.75
CA LEU A 79 -2.72 2.46 17.86
C LEU A 79 -3.35 3.85 18.04
N ALA A 80 -3.63 4.56 16.94
CA ALA A 80 -4.29 5.86 17.00
C ALA A 80 -5.72 5.79 17.58
N ASN A 81 -6.46 4.71 17.29
CA ASN A 81 -7.82 4.51 17.81
C ASN A 81 -7.88 4.06 19.28
N ASN A 82 -6.79 3.54 19.86
CA ASN A 82 -6.75 3.17 21.28
C ASN A 82 -6.43 4.36 22.22
N ASN A 83 -6.16 5.54 21.65
CA ASN A 83 -5.87 6.77 22.39
C ASN A 83 -7.05 7.76 22.31
N ALA A 84 -8.26 7.29 22.01
CA ALA A 84 -9.50 8.06 21.93
C ALA A 84 -10.53 7.54 22.93
#